data_AF-A0A833SH74-F1
#
_entry.id   AF-A0A833SH74-F1
#
_cell.length_a   1.000
_cell.length_b   1.000
_cell.length_c   1.000
_cell.angle_alpha   90.00
_cell.angle_beta   90.00
_cell.angle_gamma   90.00
#
_symmetry.space_group_name_H-M   'P 1'
#
loop_
_entity.id
_entity.type
_entity.pdbx_description
1 polymer ?
#
loop_
_entity_poly.entity_id
_entity_poly.type
_entity_poly.pdbx_seq_one_letter_code
_entity_poly.pdbx_strand_id
1 'polypeptide(L)'
;MRKTQVRFDDGDDEALLQEILAVNPFQVERGGRTAAWTTVASALVLDFDTRRCRERCTLLLSKFKAKMTKSAAVSGIEEEHTESDDLVANVLELFEDAEAARYDKKQQKATKQRDDERADAMRDEAMTGRRGRRRKHDTFTELLAHVNEGGELTRALEMRKVTNEDNCLALERERLGLERDERMASIDVMRALCLSRS
;
A
#
# COMPACT_ATOMS: atom_id res chain seq x y z
N MET A 1 56.63 9.68 24.27
CA MET A 1 57.32 10.27 23.09
C MET A 1 56.31 11.12 22.33
N ARG A 2 56.60 12.39 22.02
CA ARG A 2 55.71 13.20 21.17
C ARG A 2 55.94 12.77 19.73
N LYS A 3 54.90 12.29 19.04
CA LYS A 3 54.96 11.95 17.61
C LYS A 3 55.27 13.25 16.85
N THR A 4 56.35 13.30 16.08
CA THR A 4 56.72 14.47 15.27
C THR A 4 55.52 14.82 14.38
N GLN A 5 55.04 16.06 14.46
CA GLN A 5 53.90 16.49 13.66
C GLN A 5 54.37 16.73 12.22
N VAL A 6 54.35 15.66 11.43
CA VAL A 6 54.59 15.70 9.98
C VAL A 6 53.44 16.47 9.31
N ARG A 7 53.79 17.35 8.37
CA ARG A 7 52.86 18.17 7.58
C ARG A 7 52.88 17.69 6.13
N PHE A 8 51.74 17.78 5.45
CA PHE A 8 51.64 17.58 4.02
C PHE A 8 52.42 18.67 3.27
N ASP A 9 53.33 18.25 2.42
CA ASP A 9 53.87 19.06 1.33
C ASP A 9 53.12 18.80 0.02
N ASP A 10 53.56 19.43 -1.08
CA ASP A 10 52.89 19.32 -2.38
C ASP A 10 53.04 17.92 -3.00
N GLY A 11 54.15 17.22 -2.73
CA GLY A 11 54.36 15.84 -3.20
C GLY A 11 53.49 14.84 -2.45
N ASP A 12 53.31 15.05 -1.14
CA ASP A 12 52.35 14.28 -0.34
C ASP A 12 50.91 14.49 -0.81
N ASP A 13 50.56 15.71 -1.22
CA ASP A 13 49.23 16.04 -1.75
C ASP A 13 49.01 15.34 -3.10
N GLU A 14 50.00 15.35 -3.99
CA GLU A 14 49.93 14.64 -5.27
C GLU A 14 49.73 13.13 -5.06
N ALA A 15 50.55 12.51 -4.20
CA ALA A 15 50.44 11.09 -3.85
C ALA A 15 49.08 10.76 -3.22
N LEU A 16 48.57 11.62 -2.34
CA LEU A 16 47.24 11.48 -1.74
C LEU A 16 46.15 11.51 -2.81
N LEU A 17 46.19 12.45 -3.75
CA LEU A 17 45.19 12.58 -4.80
C LEU A 17 45.23 11.38 -5.76
N GLN A 18 46.41 10.95 -6.19
CA GLN A 18 46.58 9.78 -7.05
C GLN A 18 46.02 8.51 -6.40
N GLU A 19 46.30 8.30 -5.11
CA GLU A 19 45.79 7.13 -4.39
C GLU A 19 44.26 7.21 -4.17
N ILE A 20 43.70 8.40 -3.96
CA ILE A 20 42.24 8.60 -3.90
C ILE A 20 41.60 8.24 -5.25
N LEU A 21 42.22 8.60 -6.38
CA LEU A 21 41.74 8.22 -7.71
C LEU A 21 41.80 6.70 -7.91
N ALA A 22 42.88 6.05 -7.45
CA ALA A 22 43.06 4.60 -7.57
C ALA A 22 42.06 3.80 -6.71
N VAL A 23 41.83 4.22 -5.46
CA VAL A 23 40.98 3.49 -4.50
C VAL A 23 39.50 3.90 -4.61
N ASN A 24 39.23 5.15 -5.00
CA ASN A 24 37.92 5.79 -5.01
C ASN A 24 37.11 5.56 -3.71
N PRO A 25 37.52 6.19 -2.59
CA PRO A 25 36.87 5.97 -1.30
C PRO A 25 35.45 6.59 -1.21
N PHE A 26 35.00 7.34 -2.22
CA PHE A 26 33.71 8.03 -2.21
C PHE A 26 32.54 7.14 -2.65
N GLN A 27 32.79 6.23 -3.60
CA GLN A 27 31.77 5.36 -4.20
C GLN A 27 31.64 4.00 -3.51
N VAL A 28 32.40 3.75 -2.43
CA VAL A 28 32.35 2.47 -1.71
C VAL A 28 31.00 2.25 -1.02
N GLU A 29 30.53 1.00 -1.05
CA GLU A 29 29.30 0.57 -0.40
C GLU A 29 29.25 0.86 1.11
N ARG A 30 28.04 0.80 1.67
CA ARG A 30 27.77 1.16 3.08
C ARG A 30 28.66 0.35 4.02
N GLY A 31 29.49 1.04 4.81
CA GLY A 31 30.40 0.44 5.78
C GLY A 31 31.85 0.28 5.30
N GLY A 32 32.10 0.32 3.98
CA GLY A 32 33.45 0.14 3.41
C GLY A 32 34.30 1.42 3.34
N ARG A 33 33.69 2.60 3.50
CA ARG A 33 34.40 3.89 3.38
C ARG A 33 35.61 4.00 4.33
N THR A 34 35.50 3.53 5.57
CA THR A 34 36.64 3.56 6.49
C THR A 34 37.79 2.69 6.02
N ALA A 35 37.51 1.47 5.59
CA ALA A 35 38.53 0.57 5.03
C ALA A 35 39.20 1.17 3.80
N ALA A 36 38.44 1.75 2.87
CA ALA A 36 39.01 2.39 1.67
C ALA A 36 39.92 3.57 2.01
N TRP A 37 39.53 4.43 2.94
CA TRP A 37 40.43 5.50 3.40
C TRP A 37 41.63 4.98 4.19
N THR A 38 41.52 3.82 4.85
CA THR A 38 42.67 3.15 5.48
C THR A 38 43.64 2.62 4.42
N THR A 39 43.14 2.08 3.31
CA THR A 39 43.96 1.70 2.15
C THR A 39 44.71 2.92 1.63
N VAL A 40 44.01 4.04 1.38
CA VAL A 40 44.63 5.29 0.92
C VAL A 40 45.73 5.75 1.87
N ALA A 41 45.45 5.79 3.17
CA ALA A 41 46.43 6.22 4.17
C ALA A 41 47.65 5.29 4.24
N SER A 42 47.45 3.97 4.04
CA SER A 42 48.52 2.97 4.14
C SER A 42 49.45 2.96 2.92
N ALA A 43 49.02 3.53 1.79
CA ALA A 43 49.83 3.64 0.58
C ALA A 43 50.78 4.86 0.62
N LEU A 44 50.56 5.82 1.52
CA LEU A 44 51.42 6.99 1.66
C LEU A 44 52.74 6.64 2.34
N VAL A 45 53.82 7.26 1.88
CA VAL A 45 55.17 7.07 2.42
C VAL A 45 55.24 7.53 3.89
N LEU A 46 54.54 8.62 4.20
CA LEU A 46 54.44 9.17 5.54
C LEU A 46 53.23 8.59 6.27
N ASP A 47 53.41 8.30 7.56
CA ASP A 47 52.38 7.75 8.45
C ASP A 47 51.31 8.80 8.81
N PHE A 48 50.46 9.11 7.83
CA PHE A 48 49.26 9.92 8.01
C PHE A 48 48.09 9.03 8.39
N ASP A 49 47.39 9.38 9.46
CA ASP A 49 46.16 8.67 9.81
C ASP A 49 45.04 8.95 8.79
N THR A 50 44.09 8.01 8.71
CA THR A 50 42.91 8.07 7.84
C THR A 50 42.14 9.40 7.95
N ARG A 51 42.10 9.99 9.16
CA ARG A 51 41.38 11.24 9.40
C ARG A 51 42.11 12.42 8.75
N ARG A 52 43.43 12.50 8.89
CA ARG A 52 44.26 13.54 8.28
C ARG A 52 44.19 13.52 6.76
N CYS A 53 44.22 12.34 6.14
CA CYS A 53 44.04 12.20 4.68
C CYS A 53 42.68 12.75 4.22
N ARG A 54 41.60 12.45 4.94
CA ARG A 54 40.25 12.99 4.63
C ARG A 54 40.17 14.50 4.78
N GLU A 55 40.68 15.02 5.89
CA GLU A 55 40.69 16.45 6.18
C GLU A 55 41.53 17.19 5.13
N ARG A 56 42.68 16.64 4.73
CA ARG A 56 43.53 17.21 3.69
C ARG A 56 42.86 17.20 2.33
N CYS A 57 42.26 16.08 1.92
CA CYS A 57 41.48 16.00 0.69
C CYS A 57 40.35 17.06 0.66
N THR A 58 39.59 17.19 1.76
CA THR A 58 38.52 18.20 1.88
C THR A 58 39.07 19.62 1.73
N LEU A 59 40.22 19.90 2.34
CA LEU A 59 40.89 21.19 2.22
C LEU A 59 41.31 21.48 0.77
N LEU A 60 41.93 20.51 0.08
CA LEU A 60 42.36 20.65 -1.32
C LEU A 60 41.17 20.94 -2.24
N LEU A 61 40.10 20.16 -2.14
CA LEU A 61 38.86 20.38 -2.89
C LEU A 61 38.28 21.78 -2.63
N SER A 62 38.26 22.23 -1.37
CA SER A 62 37.74 23.55 -1.02
C SER A 62 38.59 24.70 -1.57
N LYS A 63 39.92 24.55 -1.55
CA LYS A 63 40.86 25.52 -2.10
C LYS A 63 40.72 25.62 -3.61
N PHE A 64 40.61 24.49 -4.29
CA PHE A 64 40.41 24.43 -5.73
C PHE A 64 39.09 25.07 -6.16
N LYS A 65 37.98 24.75 -5.47
CA LYS A 65 36.70 25.44 -5.71
C LYS A 65 36.82 26.96 -5.53
N ALA A 66 37.52 27.40 -4.49
CA ALA A 66 37.74 28.83 -4.24
C ALA A 66 38.68 29.49 -5.28
N LYS A 67 39.65 28.75 -5.84
CA LYS A 67 40.47 29.19 -6.97
C LYS A 67 39.58 29.40 -8.19
N MET A 68 38.80 28.38 -8.58
CA MET A 68 37.90 28.43 -9.73
C MET A 68 36.86 29.56 -9.64
N THR A 69 36.27 29.83 -8.48
CA THR A 69 35.33 30.94 -8.33
C THR A 69 35.99 32.31 -8.43
N LYS A 70 37.23 32.47 -7.94
CA LYS A 70 38.00 33.70 -8.09
C LYS A 70 38.40 33.94 -9.54
N SER A 71 38.93 32.93 -10.22
CA SER A 71 39.30 33.02 -11.64
C SER A 71 38.08 33.34 -12.52
N ALA A 72 36.91 32.76 -12.21
CA ALA A 72 35.67 33.09 -12.90
C ALA A 72 35.17 34.54 -12.63
N ALA A 73 35.37 35.06 -11.42
CA ALA A 73 34.95 36.41 -11.04
C ALA A 73 35.87 37.51 -11.60
N VAL A 74 37.16 37.21 -11.74
CA VAL A 74 38.18 38.13 -12.27
C VAL A 74 38.36 37.86 -13.76
N SER A 75 37.34 38.20 -14.56
CA SER A 75 37.33 38.27 -16.03
C SER A 75 38.51 37.62 -16.77
N GLY A 76 38.48 36.30 -16.94
CA GLY A 76 39.18 35.60 -18.03
C GLY A 76 40.70 35.52 -17.94
N ILE A 77 41.31 35.78 -16.79
CA ILE A 77 42.73 35.46 -16.61
C ILE A 77 42.85 33.96 -16.37
N GLU A 78 43.32 33.25 -17.39
CA GLU A 78 43.74 31.86 -17.29
C GLU A 78 44.98 31.81 -16.39
N GLU A 79 44.78 31.48 -15.11
CA GLU A 79 45.88 31.09 -14.23
C GLU A 79 46.53 29.82 -14.79
N GLU A 80 47.85 29.70 -14.67
CA GLU A 80 48.59 28.51 -15.10
C GLU A 80 47.97 27.25 -14.46
N HIS A 81 47.36 26.44 -15.32
CA HIS A 81 46.71 25.20 -14.93
C HIS A 81 47.78 24.13 -14.79
N THR A 82 47.89 23.56 -13.59
CA THR A 82 48.95 22.61 -13.25
C THR A 82 48.45 21.17 -13.28
N GLU A 83 49.36 20.20 -13.40
CA GLU A 83 49.00 18.76 -13.28
C GLU A 83 48.31 18.45 -11.93
N SER A 84 48.66 19.19 -10.87
CA SER A 84 47.97 19.09 -9.58
C SER A 84 46.53 19.59 -9.65
N ASP A 85 46.22 20.60 -10.46
CA ASP A 85 44.85 21.08 -10.67
C ASP A 85 44.00 20.00 -11.37
N ASP A 86 44.58 19.25 -12.33
CA ASP A 86 43.92 18.11 -12.97
C ASP A 86 43.59 16.99 -11.98
N LEU A 87 44.54 16.64 -11.11
CA LEU A 87 44.31 15.64 -10.07
C LEU A 87 43.19 16.06 -9.12
N VAL A 88 43.18 17.32 -8.67
CA VAL A 88 42.11 17.83 -7.79
C VAL A 88 40.77 17.88 -8.51
N ALA A 89 40.75 18.24 -9.80
CA ALA A 89 39.53 18.24 -10.61
C ALA A 89 38.93 16.83 -10.76
N ASN A 90 39.75 15.82 -11.07
CA ASN A 90 39.31 14.44 -11.18
C ASN A 90 38.78 13.90 -9.83
N VAL A 91 39.48 14.19 -8.72
CA VAL A 91 39.01 13.80 -7.38
C VAL A 91 37.71 14.52 -7.03
N LEU A 92 37.54 15.77 -7.48
CA LEU A 92 36.32 16.52 -7.27
C LEU A 92 35.14 15.89 -8.01
N GLU A 93 35.34 15.46 -9.26
CA GLU A 93 34.32 14.75 -10.05
C GLU A 93 33.87 13.47 -9.33
N LEU A 94 34.81 12.63 -8.86
CA LEU A 94 34.47 11.43 -8.08
C LEU A 94 33.64 11.74 -6.82
N PHE A 95 33.97 12.85 -6.14
CA PHE A 95 33.24 13.30 -4.96
C PHE A 95 31.81 13.74 -5.32
N GLU A 96 31.64 14.52 -6.38
CA GLU A 96 30.35 15.04 -6.82
C GLU A 96 29.44 13.93 -7.37
N ASP A 97 29.98 13.01 -8.16
CA ASP A 97 29.29 11.80 -8.59
C ASP A 97 28.77 10.96 -7.42
N ALA A 98 29.62 10.78 -6.40
CA ALA A 98 29.23 10.02 -5.22
C ALA A 98 28.12 10.71 -4.41
N GLU A 99 28.08 12.05 -4.38
CA GLU A 99 27.00 12.81 -3.75
C GLU A 99 25.72 12.78 -4.59
N ALA A 100 25.82 12.91 -5.92
CA ALA A 100 24.70 12.78 -6.84
C ALA A 100 24.05 11.40 -6.73
N ALA A 101 24.84 10.33 -6.76
CA ALA A 101 24.33 8.96 -6.59
C ALA A 101 23.63 8.75 -5.23
N ARG A 102 24.12 9.38 -4.15
CA ARG A 102 23.46 9.34 -2.83
C ARG A 102 22.15 10.11 -2.83
N TYR A 103 22.11 11.26 -3.48
CA TYR A 103 20.91 12.08 -3.64
C TYR A 103 19.84 11.32 -4.44
N ASP A 104 20.21 10.74 -5.58
CA ASP A 104 19.29 9.96 -6.43
C ASP A 104 18.74 8.74 -5.70
N LYS A 105 19.60 8.01 -4.98
CA LYS A 105 19.15 6.88 -4.15
C LYS A 105 18.19 7.31 -3.05
N LYS A 106 18.36 8.50 -2.49
CA LYS A 106 17.43 9.07 -1.50
C LYS A 106 16.10 9.46 -2.15
N GLN A 107 16.13 10.11 -3.32
CA GLN A 107 14.94 10.47 -4.09
C GLN A 107 14.15 9.23 -4.52
N GLN A 108 14.82 8.21 -5.06
CA GLN A 108 14.19 6.96 -5.47
C GLN A 108 13.47 6.27 -4.30
N LYS A 109 14.09 6.26 -3.11
CA LYS A 109 13.45 5.71 -1.90
C LYS A 109 12.23 6.52 -1.48
N ALA A 110 12.30 7.85 -1.53
CA ALA A 110 11.18 8.72 -1.19
C ALA A 110 10.01 8.55 -2.17
N THR A 111 10.28 8.47 -3.48
CA THR A 111 9.27 8.20 -4.51
C THR A 111 8.62 6.84 -4.28
N LYS A 112 9.42 5.79 -4.04
CA LYS A 112 8.90 4.45 -3.76
C LYS A 112 7.98 4.43 -2.53
N GLN A 113 8.38 5.09 -1.44
CA GLN A 113 7.54 5.20 -0.24
C GLN A 113 6.21 5.89 -0.54
N ARG A 114 6.23 6.98 -1.31
CA ARG A 114 5.01 7.68 -1.71
C ARG A 114 4.11 6.82 -2.60
N ASP A 115 4.68 6.05 -3.51
CA ASP A 115 3.92 5.12 -4.36
C ASP A 115 3.31 3.98 -3.56
N ASP A 116 4.05 3.43 -2.59
CA ASP A 116 3.58 2.40 -1.67
C ASP A 116 2.41 2.95 -0.81
N GLU A 117 2.56 4.14 -0.23
CA GLU A 117 1.49 4.82 0.53
C GLU A 117 0.24 5.08 -0.32
N ARG A 118 0.43 5.50 -1.57
CA ARG A 118 -0.68 5.71 -2.52
C ARG A 118 -1.36 4.39 -2.86
N ALA A 119 -0.60 3.32 -3.05
CA ALA A 119 -1.16 2.00 -3.31
C ALA A 119 -1.99 1.49 -2.13
N ASP A 120 -1.52 1.70 -0.90
CA ASP A 120 -2.25 1.35 0.31
C ASP A 120 -3.55 2.17 0.46
N ALA A 121 -3.49 3.48 0.23
CA ALA A 121 -4.69 4.32 0.24
C ALA A 121 -5.75 3.83 -0.77
N MET A 122 -5.33 3.48 -2.01
CA MET A 122 -6.25 2.94 -3.01
C MET A 122 -6.86 1.58 -2.59
N ARG A 123 -6.08 0.72 -1.92
CA ARG A 123 -6.60 -0.56 -1.37
C ARG A 123 -7.64 -0.31 -0.29
N ASP A 124 -7.39 0.63 0.62
CA ASP A 124 -8.31 0.97 1.70
C ASP A 124 -9.61 1.59 1.17
N GLU A 125 -9.52 2.49 0.19
CA GLU A 125 -10.69 3.06 -0.50
C GLU A 125 -11.51 1.97 -1.23
N ALA A 126 -10.85 1.05 -1.93
CA ALA A 126 -11.54 -0.06 -2.59
C ALA A 126 -12.26 -0.98 -1.58
N MET A 127 -11.62 -1.26 -0.44
CA MET A 127 -12.19 -2.10 0.60
C MET A 127 -13.37 -1.44 1.32
N THR A 128 -13.32 -0.14 1.58
CA THR A 128 -14.43 0.62 2.16
C THR A 128 -15.62 0.69 1.20
N GLY A 129 -15.38 0.98 -0.08
CA GLY A 129 -16.42 0.96 -1.13
C GLY A 129 -17.11 -0.41 -1.26
N ARG A 130 -16.33 -1.50 -1.23
CA ARG A 130 -16.86 -2.87 -1.30
C ARG A 130 -17.70 -3.24 -0.08
N ARG A 131 -17.29 -2.82 1.13
CA ARG A 131 -18.06 -3.03 2.37
C ARG A 131 -19.39 -2.28 2.34
N GLY A 132 -19.40 -1.03 1.87
CA GLY A 132 -20.63 -0.25 1.72
C GLY A 132 -21.64 -0.87 0.75
N ARG A 133 -21.15 -1.39 -0.39
CA ARG A 133 -22.00 -2.08 -1.37
C ARG A 133 -22.60 -3.39 -0.84
N ARG A 134 -21.80 -4.19 -0.10
CA ARG A 134 -22.29 -5.42 0.55
C ARG A 134 -23.40 -5.14 1.55
N ARG A 135 -23.21 -4.18 2.46
CA ARG A 135 -24.25 -3.82 3.44
C ARG A 135 -25.58 -3.45 2.77
N LYS A 136 -25.56 -2.67 1.70
CA LYS A 136 -26.78 -2.30 0.96
C LYS A 136 -27.46 -3.51 0.33
N HIS A 137 -26.68 -4.42 -0.25
CA HIS A 137 -27.20 -5.66 -0.83
C HIS A 137 -27.83 -6.56 0.24
N ASP A 138 -27.18 -6.69 1.40
CA ASP A 138 -27.67 -7.50 2.51
C ASP A 138 -29.00 -6.94 3.04
N THR A 139 -29.08 -5.62 3.27
CA THR A 139 -30.34 -4.96 3.68
C THR A 139 -31.46 -5.10 2.66
N PHE A 140 -31.14 -5.05 1.36
CA PHE A 140 -32.13 -5.25 0.31
C PHE A 140 -32.64 -6.70 0.28
N THR A 141 -31.73 -7.65 0.50
CA THR A 141 -32.06 -9.09 0.53
C THR A 141 -32.94 -9.43 1.72
N GLU A 142 -32.66 -8.86 2.90
CA GLU A 142 -33.49 -8.99 4.11
C GLU A 142 -34.91 -8.45 3.89
N LEU A 143 -35.04 -7.26 3.27
CA LEU A 143 -36.35 -6.68 2.94
C LEU A 143 -37.15 -7.57 1.97
N LEU A 144 -36.48 -8.15 0.97
CA LEU A 144 -37.13 -9.03 0.00
C LEU A 144 -37.65 -10.33 0.66
N ALA A 145 -36.89 -10.88 1.59
CA ALA A 145 -37.28 -12.06 2.36
C ALA A 145 -38.56 -11.79 3.17
N HIS A 146 -38.62 -10.65 3.89
CA HIS A 146 -39.81 -10.28 4.66
C HIS A 146 -41.07 -10.08 3.81
N VAL A 147 -40.93 -9.50 2.60
CA VAL A 147 -42.08 -9.34 1.68
C VAL A 147 -42.58 -10.70 1.20
N ASN A 148 -41.68 -11.64 0.89
CA ASN A 148 -42.05 -12.99 0.49
C ASN A 148 -42.74 -13.76 1.63
N GLU A 149 -42.20 -13.71 2.84
CA GLU A 149 -42.81 -14.32 4.03
C GLU A 149 -44.22 -13.78 4.29
N GLY A 150 -44.42 -12.46 4.19
CA GLY A 150 -45.74 -11.83 4.32
C GLY A 150 -46.73 -12.29 3.24
N GLY A 151 -46.25 -12.44 2.00
CA GLY A 151 -47.04 -13.00 0.90
C GLY A 151 -47.45 -14.46 1.13
N GLU A 152 -46.54 -15.29 1.64
CA GLU A 152 -46.81 -16.68 1.97
C GLU A 152 -47.83 -16.82 3.11
N LEU A 153 -47.69 -16.02 4.17
CA LEU A 153 -48.65 -15.97 5.26
C LEU A 153 -50.05 -15.57 4.77
N THR A 154 -50.13 -14.58 3.89
CA THR A 154 -51.40 -14.12 3.31
C THR A 154 -52.09 -15.23 2.51
N ARG A 155 -51.34 -15.92 1.63
CA ARG A 155 -51.87 -17.05 0.86
C ARG A 155 -52.30 -18.20 1.76
N ALA A 156 -51.54 -18.51 2.80
CA ALA A 156 -51.88 -19.57 3.75
C ALA A 156 -53.18 -19.25 4.53
N LEU A 157 -53.37 -17.99 4.93
CA LEU A 157 -54.60 -17.54 5.56
C LEU A 157 -55.80 -17.66 4.62
N GLU A 158 -55.64 -17.29 3.35
CA GLU A 158 -56.70 -17.40 2.33
C GLU A 158 -57.08 -18.87 2.06
N MET A 159 -56.09 -19.75 1.89
CA MET A 159 -56.33 -21.19 1.76
C MET A 159 -57.07 -21.78 2.96
N ARG A 160 -56.72 -21.35 4.18
CA ARG A 160 -57.41 -21.80 5.40
C ARG A 160 -58.86 -21.30 5.45
N LYS A 161 -59.13 -20.07 4.99
CA LYS A 161 -60.51 -19.54 4.89
C LYS A 161 -61.34 -20.37 3.92
N VAL A 162 -60.83 -20.62 2.72
CA VAL A 162 -61.51 -21.46 1.71
C VAL A 162 -61.81 -22.84 2.27
N THR A 163 -60.82 -23.49 2.91
CA THR A 163 -61.00 -24.82 3.51
C THR A 163 -62.09 -24.82 4.59
N ASN A 164 -62.14 -23.77 5.43
CA ASN A 164 -63.17 -23.66 6.45
C ASN A 164 -64.56 -23.44 5.83
N GLU A 165 -64.67 -22.62 4.79
CA GLU A 165 -65.92 -22.39 4.05
C GLU A 165 -66.42 -23.69 3.40
N ASP A 166 -65.53 -24.46 2.76
CA ASP A 166 -65.86 -25.76 2.18
C ASP A 166 -66.38 -26.74 3.24
N ASN A 167 -65.76 -26.78 4.42
CA ASN A 167 -66.20 -27.61 5.54
C ASN A 167 -67.59 -27.18 6.05
N CYS A 168 -67.85 -25.88 6.19
CA CYS A 168 -69.17 -25.36 6.57
C CYS A 168 -70.24 -25.78 5.55
N LEU A 169 -69.96 -25.62 4.25
CA LEU A 169 -70.89 -26.02 3.19
C LEU A 169 -71.14 -27.54 3.19
N ALA A 170 -70.13 -28.35 3.49
CA ALA A 170 -70.30 -29.79 3.61
C ALA A 170 -71.26 -30.17 4.75
N LEU A 171 -71.08 -29.56 5.94
CA LEU A 171 -71.96 -29.77 7.09
C LEU A 171 -73.40 -29.31 6.80
N GLU A 172 -73.58 -28.20 6.09
CA GLU A 172 -74.90 -27.72 5.70
C GLU A 172 -75.60 -28.67 4.73
N ARG A 173 -74.87 -29.22 3.74
CA ARG A 173 -75.41 -30.22 2.82
C ARG A 173 -75.83 -31.49 3.54
N GLU A 174 -75.03 -31.96 4.49
CA GLU A 174 -75.36 -33.13 5.32
C GLU A 174 -76.62 -32.88 6.16
N ARG A 175 -76.72 -31.72 6.82
CA ARG A 175 -77.92 -31.31 7.58
C ARG A 175 -79.18 -31.31 6.72
N LEU A 176 -79.11 -30.71 5.53
CA LEU A 176 -80.24 -30.67 4.59
C LEU A 176 -80.61 -32.07 4.08
N GLY A 177 -79.62 -32.96 3.92
CA GLY A 177 -79.83 -34.36 3.59
C GLY A 177 -80.62 -35.08 4.67
N LEU A 178 -80.20 -34.96 5.93
CA LEU A 178 -80.91 -35.53 7.08
C LEU A 178 -82.33 -34.99 7.20
N GLU A 179 -82.53 -33.67 7.07
CA GLU A 179 -83.87 -33.06 7.13
C GLU A 179 -84.80 -33.57 6.01
N ARG A 180 -84.27 -33.77 4.81
CA ARG A 180 -85.02 -34.38 3.70
C ARG A 180 -85.39 -35.82 4.01
N ASP A 181 -84.45 -36.61 4.53
CA ASP A 181 -84.67 -38.03 4.82
C ASP A 181 -85.66 -38.21 5.98
N GLU A 182 -85.62 -37.36 7.01
CA GLU A 182 -86.62 -37.29 8.09
C GLU A 182 -88.02 -36.95 7.56
N ARG A 183 -88.12 -35.98 6.64
CA ARG A 183 -89.40 -35.63 5.98
C ARG A 183 -89.94 -36.79 5.15
N MET A 184 -89.09 -37.48 4.39
CA MET A 184 -89.49 -38.65 3.61
C MET A 184 -89.98 -39.78 4.52
N ALA A 185 -89.23 -40.10 5.58
CA ALA A 185 -89.64 -41.12 6.56
C ALA A 185 -90.99 -40.77 7.20
N SER A 186 -91.21 -39.50 7.55
CA SER A 186 -92.49 -39.02 8.08
C SER A 186 -93.64 -39.21 7.09
N ILE A 187 -93.42 -38.93 5.81
CA ILE A 187 -94.41 -39.15 4.73
C ILE A 187 -94.70 -40.64 4.58
N ASP A 188 -93.68 -41.50 4.59
CA ASP A 188 -93.83 -42.95 4.45
C ASP A 188 -94.61 -43.56 5.62
N VAL A 189 -94.33 -43.11 6.86
CA VAL A 189 -95.14 -43.50 8.03
C VAL A 189 -96.60 -43.07 7.85
N MET A 190 -96.86 -41.85 7.39
CA MET A 190 -98.25 -41.42 7.11
C MET A 190 -98.91 -42.25 6.01
N ARG A 191 -98.20 -42.58 4.92
CA ARG A 191 -98.71 -43.45 3.86
C ARG A 191 -99.07 -44.84 4.38
N ALA A 192 -98.19 -45.43 5.19
CA ALA A 192 -98.43 -46.74 5.80
C ALA A 192 -99.68 -46.71 6.70
N LEU A 193 -99.84 -45.68 7.53
CA LEU A 193 -101.01 -45.51 8.40
C LEU A 193 -102.32 -45.35 7.61
N CYS A 194 -102.30 -44.62 6.49
CA CYS A 194 -103.47 -44.45 5.62
C CYS A 194 -103.86 -45.75 4.88
N LEU A 195 -102.89 -46.54 4.43
CA LEU A 195 -103.13 -47.83 3.75
C LEU A 195 -103.64 -48.91 4.71
N SER A 196 -103.30 -48.84 6.00
CA SER A 196 -103.81 -49.76 7.03
C SER A 196 -105.23 -49.45 7.53
N ARG A 197 -105.90 -48.42 7.00
CA ARG A 197 -107.26 -48.00 7.37
C ARG A 197 -108.31 -48.19 6.26
N SER A 198 -107.97 -48.85 5.15
CA SER A 198 -108.91 -49.35 4.13
C SER A 198 -109.09 -50.86 4.26
#